data_AF-A0A7W1QWJ7-F1
#
_entry.id   AF-A0A7W1QWJ7-F1
#
_cell.length_a   1.000
_cell.length_b   1.000
_cell.length_c   1.000
_cell.angle_alpha   90.00
_cell.angle_beta   90.00
_cell.angle_gamma   90.00
#
_symmetry.space_group_name_H-M   'P 1'
#
loop_
_entity.id
_entity.type
_entity.pdbx_description
1 polymer ?
#
loop_
_entity_poly.entity_id
_entity_poly.type
_entity_poly.pdbx_seq_one_letter_code
_entity_poly.pdbx_strand_id
1 'polypeptide(L)'
;MANDKTSVRPILDRVKAEGRTSLTAPEGKLVCDAYGIAVPKEGVATSAGEASKLASGMGFPVVLKIVSPTILHKTEAGGVLVGVRTKEEVERGYTTIMENAKRHDPKADLLGVQVQQMLSGGQEVIIGAVTDPSFGKLVAFGLGGILVEVMKDITFRLAPATREDALSMLDGIAAAEILKGVRGADPVNRDALATLIQNVSQLITDFPEISEMDLNPVFAIKSGATAADVRIVVDWNPAPARYRPSHDDIVRDMNRIMKPDAVAVIGASAEEGKIGNSVMKNLINGGYQGAIYPIHPKADEIMGKKAYKSVKDVPDKIDVAVFAIPAKFVAQALVEVGEKKIPGAVLIPSGFAETGNVEGQQEIVEIGRKYGVRLMGPNIYGFYYTPKNLCATFCTAYDVKGKAALSSQSGGIGMAIIGFSRSAKMGVSAIVGLGNKSDIDEDDLLTFFEQDDNTQIIAQHCEDLKDGRAFAEVAKRVSKKKPVVMLKAGRTSMGARAASSHTGALAGNDKIY
;
A
#
# COMPACT_ATOMS: atom_id res chain seq x y z
N MET A 1 -9.47 15.59 -26.21
CA MET A 1 -9.03 15.59 -24.81
C MET A 1 -9.48 14.24 -24.25
N ALA A 2 -8.56 13.31 -23.99
CA ALA A 2 -8.91 12.07 -23.28
C ALA A 2 -9.01 12.39 -21.78
N ASN A 3 -9.91 11.73 -21.05
CA ASN A 3 -10.31 11.95 -19.65
C ASN A 3 -11.65 12.71 -19.50
N ASP A 4 -12.69 12.21 -20.18
CA ASP A 4 -14.05 12.72 -20.01
C ASP A 4 -14.74 12.06 -18.80
N LYS A 5 -14.58 12.68 -17.63
CA LYS A 5 -15.24 12.22 -16.40
C LYS A 5 -16.78 12.25 -16.50
N THR A 6 -17.32 13.17 -17.29
CA THR A 6 -18.77 13.41 -17.40
C THR A 6 -19.47 12.30 -18.17
N SER A 7 -18.78 11.63 -19.09
CA SER A 7 -19.28 10.45 -19.80
C SER A 7 -19.23 9.17 -18.95
N VAL A 8 -18.26 9.03 -18.04
CA VAL A 8 -18.09 7.82 -17.21
C VAL A 8 -19.03 7.80 -16.01
N ARG A 9 -19.22 8.94 -15.33
CA ARG A 9 -20.02 9.03 -14.09
C ARG A 9 -21.44 8.43 -14.21
N PRO A 10 -22.23 8.73 -15.27
CA PRO A 10 -23.57 8.16 -15.40
C PRO A 10 -23.58 6.63 -15.54
N ILE A 11 -22.53 6.06 -16.16
CA ILE A 11 -22.40 4.60 -16.31
C ILE A 11 -22.22 3.97 -14.93
N LEU A 12 -21.28 4.49 -14.13
CA LEU A 12 -21.02 4.00 -12.78
C LEU A 12 -22.24 4.17 -11.87
N ASP A 13 -22.96 5.29 -11.97
CA ASP A 13 -24.18 5.53 -11.19
C ASP A 13 -25.28 4.52 -11.50
N ARG A 14 -25.45 4.14 -12.78
CA ARG A 14 -26.38 3.08 -13.17
C ARG A 14 -25.96 1.72 -12.61
N VAL A 15 -24.68 1.36 -12.74
CA VAL A 15 -24.13 0.09 -12.19
C VAL A 15 -24.39 0.01 -10.69
N LYS A 16 -24.20 1.13 -9.96
CA LYS A 16 -24.48 1.23 -8.52
C LYS A 16 -25.96 1.08 -8.20
N ALA A 17 -26.84 1.78 -8.93
CA ALA A 17 -28.29 1.74 -8.73
C ALA A 17 -28.87 0.32 -8.96
N GLU A 18 -28.28 -0.44 -9.87
CA GLU A 18 -28.63 -1.83 -10.16
C GLU A 18 -27.99 -2.83 -9.18
N GLY A 19 -27.21 -2.37 -8.20
CA GLY A 19 -26.54 -3.22 -7.20
C GLY A 19 -25.44 -4.11 -7.78
N ARG A 20 -24.90 -3.78 -8.96
CA ARG A 20 -23.87 -4.56 -9.65
C ARG A 20 -22.47 -4.21 -9.14
N THR A 21 -21.57 -5.18 -9.20
CA THR A 21 -20.15 -5.05 -8.84
C THR A 21 -19.21 -5.12 -10.03
N SER A 22 -19.74 -5.21 -11.25
CA SER A 22 -18.97 -5.22 -12.49
C SER A 22 -19.72 -4.55 -13.64
N LEU A 23 -18.97 -3.92 -14.53
CA LEU A 23 -19.49 -3.38 -15.78
C LEU A 23 -19.68 -4.49 -16.81
N THR A 24 -20.69 -4.33 -17.67
CA THR A 24 -20.83 -5.15 -18.88
C THR A 24 -19.81 -4.73 -19.94
N ALA A 25 -19.57 -5.57 -20.96
CA ALA A 25 -18.62 -5.24 -22.03
C ALA A 25 -18.94 -3.91 -22.76
N PRO A 26 -20.19 -3.60 -23.13
CA PRO A 26 -20.53 -2.32 -23.77
C PRO A 26 -20.30 -1.11 -22.86
N GLU A 27 -20.58 -1.25 -21.56
CA GLU A 27 -20.29 -0.20 -20.57
C GLU A 27 -18.79 0.01 -20.44
N GLY A 28 -18.02 -1.07 -20.36
CA GLY A 28 -16.55 -1.05 -20.33
C GLY A 28 -15.96 -0.32 -21.54
N LYS A 29 -16.50 -0.58 -22.74
CA LYS A 29 -16.08 0.16 -23.94
C LYS A 29 -16.32 1.66 -23.84
N LEU A 30 -17.49 2.09 -23.40
CA LEU A 30 -17.78 3.53 -23.26
C LEU A 30 -16.82 4.21 -22.27
N VAL A 31 -16.47 3.51 -21.18
CA VAL A 31 -15.44 3.98 -20.24
C VAL A 31 -14.07 4.06 -20.91
N CYS A 32 -13.68 3.04 -21.68
CA CYS A 32 -12.43 3.04 -22.44
C CYS A 32 -12.36 4.18 -23.45
N ASP A 33 -13.42 4.42 -24.23
CA ASP A 33 -13.50 5.50 -25.21
C ASP A 33 -13.31 6.87 -24.54
N ALA A 34 -13.94 7.10 -23.37
CA ALA A 34 -13.84 8.35 -22.61
C ALA A 34 -12.42 8.65 -22.09
N TYR A 35 -11.59 7.61 -21.92
CA TYR A 35 -10.21 7.70 -21.43
C TYR A 35 -9.16 7.41 -22.52
N GLY A 36 -9.56 7.28 -23.78
CA GLY A 36 -8.63 7.02 -24.89
C GLY A 36 -7.92 5.66 -24.77
N ILE A 37 -8.57 4.67 -24.16
CA ILE A 37 -8.10 3.29 -24.09
C ILE A 37 -8.58 2.59 -25.36
N ALA A 38 -7.65 2.28 -26.26
CA ALA A 38 -7.99 1.69 -27.56
C ALA A 38 -8.54 0.27 -27.39
N VAL A 39 -9.76 0.07 -27.86
CA VAL A 39 -10.47 -1.22 -27.96
C VAL A 39 -10.88 -1.46 -29.43
N PRO A 40 -11.05 -2.71 -29.87
CA PRO A 40 -11.50 -3.01 -31.23
C PRO A 40 -12.89 -2.43 -31.50
N LYS A 41 -13.21 -2.27 -32.79
CA LYS A 41 -14.59 -1.96 -33.19
C LYS A 41 -15.52 -3.07 -32.72
N GLU A 42 -16.67 -2.68 -32.18
CA GLU A 42 -17.67 -3.62 -31.71
C GLU A 42 -19.08 -3.02 -31.69
N GLY A 43 -20.06 -3.90 -31.54
CA GLY A 43 -21.46 -3.55 -31.29
C GLY A 43 -22.20 -4.76 -30.72
N VAL A 44 -23.31 -4.51 -30.02
CA VAL A 44 -24.18 -5.57 -29.52
C VAL A 44 -25.33 -5.76 -30.48
N ALA A 45 -25.52 -7.00 -30.93
CA ALA A 45 -26.65 -7.40 -31.72
C ALA A 45 -27.69 -8.12 -30.86
N THR A 46 -28.96 -7.81 -31.10
CA THR A 46 -30.13 -8.48 -30.52
C THR A 46 -30.78 -9.47 -31.49
N SER A 47 -30.24 -9.57 -32.71
CA SER A 47 -30.65 -10.55 -33.72
C SER A 47 -29.49 -10.97 -34.62
N ALA A 48 -29.61 -12.13 -35.27
CA ALA A 48 -28.62 -12.63 -36.22
C ALA A 48 -28.38 -11.66 -37.39
N GLY A 49 -29.45 -11.07 -37.95
CA GLY A 49 -29.35 -10.10 -39.04
C GLY A 49 -28.64 -8.80 -38.63
N GLU A 50 -28.88 -8.32 -37.40
CA GLU A 50 -28.14 -7.19 -36.84
C GLU A 50 -26.66 -7.53 -36.65
N ALA A 51 -26.35 -8.73 -36.16
CA ALA A 51 -24.97 -9.19 -36.00
C ALA A 51 -24.21 -9.21 -37.34
N SER A 52 -24.85 -9.73 -38.39
CA SER A 52 -24.33 -9.77 -39.76
C SER A 52 -24.05 -8.37 -40.32
N LYS A 53 -24.96 -7.42 -40.06
CA LYS A 53 -24.81 -6.02 -40.46
C LYS A 53 -23.63 -5.35 -39.74
N LEU A 54 -23.51 -5.55 -38.42
CA LEU A 54 -22.40 -5.04 -37.63
C LEU A 54 -21.06 -5.59 -38.14
N ALA A 55 -20.96 -6.92 -38.32
CA ALA A 55 -19.74 -7.56 -38.81
C ALA A 55 -19.31 -7.03 -40.18
N SER A 56 -20.27 -6.82 -41.08
CA SER A 56 -20.00 -6.28 -42.42
C SER A 56 -19.47 -4.85 -42.39
N GLY A 57 -19.94 -4.04 -41.44
CA GLY A 57 -19.44 -2.67 -41.24
C GLY A 57 -18.05 -2.61 -40.62
N MET A 58 -17.64 -3.64 -39.87
CA MET A 58 -16.33 -3.72 -39.23
C MET A 58 -15.27 -4.36 -40.14
N GLY A 59 -15.68 -5.30 -40.99
CA GLY A 59 -14.79 -6.17 -41.76
C GLY A 59 -14.52 -7.50 -41.04
N PHE A 60 -14.14 -8.51 -41.81
CA PHE A 60 -13.84 -9.86 -41.32
C PHE A 60 -12.32 -10.10 -41.19
N PRO A 61 -11.87 -11.01 -40.30
CA PRO A 61 -12.68 -11.83 -39.39
C PRO A 61 -13.19 -11.07 -38.16
N VAL A 62 -14.30 -11.55 -37.60
CA VAL A 62 -14.89 -11.06 -36.33
C VAL A 62 -14.92 -12.14 -35.27
N VAL A 63 -15.12 -11.71 -34.02
CA VAL A 63 -15.38 -12.52 -32.84
C VAL A 63 -16.82 -12.25 -32.38
N LEU A 64 -17.52 -13.30 -31.99
CA LEU A 64 -18.85 -13.23 -31.37
C LEU A 64 -18.74 -13.63 -29.91
N LYS A 65 -19.28 -12.82 -29.00
CA LYS A 65 -19.25 -13.06 -27.54
C LYS A 65 -20.64 -12.84 -26.94
N ILE A 66 -21.11 -13.72 -26.07
CA ILE A 66 -22.37 -13.52 -25.33
C ILE A 66 -22.27 -12.28 -24.42
N VAL A 67 -23.34 -11.48 -24.37
CA VAL A 67 -23.50 -10.39 -23.42
C VAL A 67 -24.60 -10.76 -22.43
N SER A 68 -24.19 -11.00 -21.18
CA SER A 68 -25.10 -11.36 -20.10
C SER A 68 -24.51 -10.89 -18.76
N PRO A 69 -25.30 -10.22 -17.89
CA PRO A 69 -24.88 -9.89 -16.54
C PRO A 69 -24.67 -11.13 -15.65
N THR A 70 -25.32 -12.25 -15.99
CA THR A 70 -25.32 -13.48 -15.18
C THR A 70 -24.32 -14.54 -15.67
N ILE A 71 -23.89 -14.49 -16.93
CA ILE A 71 -22.85 -15.39 -17.49
C ILE A 71 -21.50 -14.67 -17.53
N LEU A 72 -20.71 -14.83 -16.46
CA LEU A 72 -19.37 -14.22 -16.36
C LEU A 72 -18.29 -15.00 -17.14
N HIS A 73 -18.30 -16.34 -17.08
CA HIS A 73 -17.34 -17.22 -17.77
C HIS A 73 -17.85 -17.66 -19.15
N LYS A 74 -17.83 -16.72 -20.10
CA LYS A 74 -18.42 -16.86 -21.45
C LYS A 74 -17.95 -18.10 -22.21
N THR A 75 -16.66 -18.45 -22.12
CA THR A 75 -16.07 -19.59 -22.85
C THR A 75 -16.67 -20.92 -22.39
N GLU A 76 -16.89 -21.10 -21.09
CA GLU A 76 -17.45 -22.34 -20.51
C GLU A 76 -18.92 -22.52 -20.93
N ALA A 77 -19.65 -21.42 -21.10
CA ALA A 77 -21.01 -21.42 -21.63
C ALA A 77 -21.07 -21.62 -23.16
N GLY A 78 -19.93 -21.88 -23.84
CA GLY A 78 -19.87 -21.93 -25.30
C GLY A 78 -20.29 -20.61 -25.97
N GLY A 79 -20.13 -19.50 -25.24
CA GLY A 79 -20.59 -18.18 -25.61
C GLY A 79 -19.56 -17.33 -26.35
N VAL A 80 -18.49 -17.94 -26.88
CA VAL A 80 -17.44 -17.24 -27.64
C VAL A 80 -17.14 -18.01 -28.93
N LEU A 81 -17.20 -17.33 -30.07
CA LEU A 81 -16.78 -17.85 -31.37
C LEU A 81 -15.77 -16.88 -32.01
N VAL A 82 -14.57 -17.38 -32.31
CA VAL A 82 -13.48 -16.61 -32.93
C VAL A 82 -13.31 -16.97 -34.40
N GLY A 83 -12.71 -16.07 -35.18
CA GLY A 83 -12.33 -16.37 -36.57
C GLY A 83 -13.52 -16.50 -37.53
N VAL A 84 -14.62 -15.82 -37.24
CA VAL A 84 -15.83 -15.82 -38.08
C VAL A 84 -15.58 -14.94 -39.30
N ARG A 85 -15.68 -15.49 -40.52
CA ARG A 85 -15.16 -14.87 -41.76
C ARG A 85 -16.24 -14.44 -42.75
N THR A 86 -17.48 -14.90 -42.59
CA THR A 86 -18.57 -14.53 -43.50
C THR A 86 -19.84 -14.13 -42.76
N LYS A 87 -20.76 -13.48 -43.46
CA LYS A 87 -22.09 -13.09 -42.93
C LYS A 87 -22.88 -14.32 -42.46
N GLU A 88 -22.84 -15.39 -43.23
CA GLU A 88 -23.56 -16.64 -42.95
C GLU A 88 -22.96 -17.36 -41.74
N GLU A 89 -21.64 -17.27 -41.53
CA GLU A 89 -21.00 -17.74 -40.30
C GLU A 89 -21.40 -16.90 -39.08
N VAL A 90 -21.56 -15.57 -39.25
CA VAL A 90 -22.02 -14.69 -38.16
C VAL A 90 -23.44 -15.02 -37.72
N GLU A 91 -24.37 -15.17 -38.66
CA GLU A 91 -25.78 -15.46 -38.35
C GLU A 91 -25.96 -16.82 -37.66
N ARG A 92 -25.23 -17.84 -38.14
CA ARG A 92 -25.18 -19.16 -37.49
C ARG A 92 -24.55 -19.06 -36.10
N GLY A 93 -23.42 -18.37 -36.00
CA GLY A 93 -22.71 -18.20 -34.73
C GLY A 93 -23.53 -17.47 -33.66
N TYR A 94 -24.30 -16.44 -34.05
CA TYR A 94 -25.24 -15.75 -33.17
C TYR A 94 -26.25 -16.74 -32.57
N THR A 95 -26.88 -17.54 -33.42
CA THR A 95 -27.89 -18.52 -33.02
C THR A 95 -27.29 -19.56 -32.07
N THR A 96 -26.12 -20.10 -32.44
CA THR A 96 -25.38 -21.08 -31.61
C THR A 96 -25.04 -20.52 -30.23
N ILE A 97 -24.52 -19.29 -30.14
CA ILE A 97 -24.17 -18.67 -28.86
C ILE A 97 -25.41 -18.50 -27.97
N MET A 98 -26.52 -18.00 -28.53
CA MET A 98 -27.76 -17.80 -27.77
C MET A 98 -28.35 -19.12 -27.26
N GLU A 99 -28.30 -20.18 -28.06
CA GLU A 99 -28.72 -21.53 -27.66
C GLU A 99 -27.82 -22.13 -26.58
N ASN A 100 -26.50 -21.98 -26.72
CA ASN A 100 -25.54 -22.46 -25.73
C ASN A 100 -25.74 -21.75 -24.38
N ALA A 101 -25.90 -20.42 -24.40
CA ALA A 101 -26.14 -19.62 -23.21
C ALA A 101 -27.42 -20.04 -22.47
N LYS A 102 -28.54 -20.22 -23.19
CA LYS A 102 -29.81 -20.71 -22.59
C LYS A 102 -29.71 -22.12 -22.05
N ARG A 103 -28.90 -22.98 -22.67
CA ARG A 103 -28.67 -24.35 -22.21
C ARG A 103 -27.81 -24.39 -20.96
N HIS A 104 -26.81 -23.50 -20.89
CA HIS A 104 -25.92 -23.38 -19.74
C HIS A 104 -26.67 -22.84 -18.52
N ASP A 105 -27.47 -21.78 -18.69
CA ASP A 105 -28.35 -21.26 -17.66
C ASP A 105 -29.68 -20.78 -18.26
N PRO A 106 -30.77 -21.55 -18.08
CA PRO A 106 -32.09 -21.19 -18.59
C PRO A 106 -32.69 -19.90 -17.99
N LYS A 107 -32.15 -19.42 -16.86
CA LYS A 107 -32.61 -18.19 -16.19
C LYS A 107 -31.67 -17.01 -16.45
N ALA A 108 -30.62 -17.19 -17.25
CA ALA A 108 -29.69 -16.12 -17.55
C ALA A 108 -30.37 -14.95 -18.26
N ASP A 109 -30.02 -13.74 -17.83
CA ASP A 109 -30.41 -12.53 -18.52
C ASP A 109 -29.51 -12.32 -19.73
N LEU A 110 -30.04 -12.51 -20.94
CA LEU A 110 -29.28 -12.45 -22.19
C LEU A 110 -29.59 -11.15 -22.91
N LEU A 111 -28.61 -10.23 -22.94
CA LEU A 111 -28.75 -8.92 -23.56
C LEU A 111 -28.47 -8.96 -25.07
N GLY A 112 -27.83 -10.02 -25.58
CA GLY A 112 -27.52 -10.22 -26.99
C GLY A 112 -26.13 -10.81 -27.22
N VAL A 113 -25.59 -10.61 -28.42
CA VAL A 113 -24.24 -11.06 -28.80
C VAL A 113 -23.42 -9.86 -29.26
N GLN A 114 -22.28 -9.67 -28.62
CA GLN A 114 -21.26 -8.70 -29.02
C GLN A 114 -20.56 -9.21 -30.28
N VAL A 115 -20.61 -8.42 -31.34
CA VAL A 115 -19.82 -8.60 -32.56
C VAL A 115 -18.63 -7.67 -32.45
N GLN A 116 -17.42 -8.23 -32.50
CA GLN A 116 -16.18 -7.50 -32.28
C GLN A 116 -15.18 -7.80 -33.40
N GLN A 117 -14.46 -6.79 -33.87
CA GLN A 117 -13.34 -6.97 -34.81
C GLN A 117 -12.29 -7.91 -34.19
N MET A 118 -11.87 -8.94 -34.94
CA MET A 118 -10.80 -9.82 -34.48
C MET A 118 -9.44 -9.15 -34.70
N LEU A 119 -8.70 -8.98 -33.60
CA LEU A 119 -7.30 -8.53 -33.65
C LEU A 119 -6.39 -9.71 -33.99
N SER A 120 -5.31 -9.47 -34.73
CA SER A 120 -4.33 -10.49 -35.10
C SER A 120 -2.92 -9.91 -35.16
N GLY A 121 -1.93 -10.75 -34.83
CA GLY A 121 -0.52 -10.39 -34.81
C GLY A 121 -0.11 -9.50 -33.64
N GLY A 122 1.20 -9.31 -33.48
CA GLY A 122 1.78 -8.55 -32.38
C GLY A 122 2.08 -9.38 -31.13
N GLN A 123 2.69 -8.71 -30.16
CA GLN A 123 2.98 -9.29 -28.85
C GLN A 123 1.77 -9.07 -27.93
N GLU A 124 1.27 -10.15 -27.33
CA GLU A 124 0.25 -10.05 -26.29
C GLU A 124 0.89 -9.61 -24.97
N VAL A 125 0.28 -8.60 -24.35
CA VAL A 125 0.63 -8.07 -23.02
C VAL A 125 -0.64 -7.94 -22.17
N ILE A 126 -0.47 -7.75 -20.87
CA ILE A 126 -1.56 -7.45 -19.94
C ILE A 126 -1.30 -6.07 -19.35
N ILE A 127 -2.34 -5.24 -19.31
CA ILE A 127 -2.34 -3.98 -18.56
C ILE A 127 -3.54 -4.04 -17.63
N GLY A 128 -3.30 -3.85 -16.34
CA GLY A 128 -4.36 -3.93 -15.35
C GLY A 128 -4.25 -2.85 -14.29
N ALA A 129 -5.22 -2.84 -13.41
CA ALA A 129 -5.23 -2.01 -12.23
C ALA A 129 -5.86 -2.76 -11.06
N VAL A 130 -5.38 -2.48 -9.86
CA VAL A 130 -5.90 -3.05 -8.63
C VAL A 130 -5.83 -2.02 -7.50
N THR A 131 -6.71 -2.16 -6.52
CA THR A 131 -6.66 -1.40 -5.28
C THR A 131 -6.00 -2.24 -4.19
N ASP A 132 -4.78 -1.88 -3.82
CA ASP A 132 -4.07 -2.49 -2.71
C ASP A 132 -4.44 -1.81 -1.37
N PRO A 133 -4.64 -2.56 -0.27
CA PRO A 133 -5.00 -1.99 1.02
C PRO A 133 -3.98 -1.03 1.65
N SER A 134 -2.70 -1.17 1.31
CA SER A 134 -1.60 -0.33 1.83
C SER A 134 -1.17 0.76 0.84
N PHE A 135 -1.11 0.44 -0.45
CA PHE A 135 -0.62 1.34 -1.50
C PHE A 135 -1.73 2.06 -2.29
N GLY A 136 -3.00 1.66 -2.09
CA GLY A 136 -4.14 2.21 -2.81
C GLY A 136 -4.11 1.80 -4.29
N LYS A 137 -4.44 2.71 -5.20
CA LYS A 137 -4.54 2.41 -6.63
C LYS A 137 -3.17 2.11 -7.24
N LEU A 138 -3.06 0.95 -7.88
CA LEU A 138 -1.88 0.49 -8.60
C LEU A 138 -2.25 0.21 -10.05
N VAL A 139 -1.34 0.53 -10.96
CA VAL A 139 -1.36 0.04 -12.34
C VAL A 139 -0.35 -1.09 -12.50
N ALA A 140 -0.71 -2.11 -13.27
CA ALA A 140 0.07 -3.30 -13.51
C ALA A 140 0.38 -3.46 -15.00
N PHE A 141 1.58 -3.94 -15.33
CA PHE A 141 1.98 -4.30 -16.68
C PHE A 141 2.74 -5.62 -16.67
N GLY A 142 2.42 -6.52 -17.60
CA GLY A 142 3.12 -7.80 -17.78
C GLY A 142 2.98 -8.34 -19.19
N LEU A 143 3.74 -9.41 -19.52
CA LEU A 143 3.52 -10.15 -20.76
C LEU A 143 2.23 -10.96 -20.69
N GLY A 144 1.52 -11.08 -21.81
CA GLY A 144 0.26 -11.79 -21.99
C GLY A 144 0.44 -13.20 -22.57
N GLY A 145 -0.67 -13.92 -22.73
CA GLY A 145 -0.71 -15.28 -23.30
C GLY A 145 -0.48 -16.40 -22.26
N ILE A 146 -0.30 -17.64 -22.74
CA ILE A 146 -0.17 -18.87 -21.91
C ILE A 146 0.97 -18.76 -20.86
N LEU A 147 1.96 -17.90 -21.11
CA LEU A 147 3.11 -17.70 -20.22
C LEU A 147 2.76 -16.92 -18.93
N VAL A 148 1.61 -16.22 -18.88
CA VAL A 148 1.15 -15.43 -17.70
C VAL A 148 0.93 -16.32 -16.48
N GLU A 149 0.23 -17.45 -16.67
CA GLU A 149 -0.13 -18.38 -15.59
C GLU A 149 1.12 -19.00 -14.94
N VAL A 150 2.19 -19.13 -15.72
CA VAL A 150 3.43 -19.81 -15.30
C VAL A 150 4.50 -18.84 -14.78
N MET A 151 4.72 -17.70 -15.45
CA MET A 151 5.84 -16.80 -15.12
C MET A 151 5.49 -15.68 -14.14
N LYS A 152 4.21 -15.25 -14.06
CA LYS A 152 3.78 -14.12 -13.23
C LYS A 152 4.65 -12.84 -13.43
N ASP A 153 5.18 -12.61 -14.63
CA ASP A 153 6.11 -11.51 -14.92
C ASP A 153 5.35 -10.17 -15.05
N ILE A 154 5.19 -9.49 -13.92
CA ILE A 154 4.35 -8.30 -13.76
C ILE A 154 5.10 -7.26 -12.95
N THR A 155 4.99 -6.00 -13.37
CA THR A 155 5.46 -4.81 -12.65
C THR A 155 4.28 -3.98 -12.18
N PHE A 156 4.44 -3.29 -11.05
CA PHE A 156 3.42 -2.40 -10.47
C PHE A 156 3.95 -0.97 -10.30
N ARG A 157 3.07 0.02 -10.44
CA ARG A 157 3.33 1.43 -10.09
C ARG A 157 2.12 2.04 -9.40
N LEU A 158 2.38 2.99 -8.48
CA LEU A 158 1.33 3.83 -7.91
C LEU A 158 0.62 4.61 -9.02
N ALA A 159 -0.71 4.66 -8.94
CA ALA A 159 -1.50 5.59 -9.74
C ALA A 159 -1.70 6.94 -9.02
N PRO A 160 -1.72 8.08 -9.75
CA PRO A 160 -1.50 8.19 -11.19
C PRO A 160 -0.02 8.01 -11.56
N ALA A 161 0.25 7.19 -12.57
CA ALA A 161 1.59 6.90 -13.07
C ALA A 161 2.00 7.92 -14.14
N THR A 162 3.23 8.40 -14.06
CA THR A 162 3.81 9.25 -15.10
C THR A 162 4.21 8.44 -16.33
N ARG A 163 4.54 9.12 -17.44
CA ARG A 163 5.09 8.44 -18.63
C ARG A 163 6.41 7.73 -18.33
N GLU A 164 7.23 8.31 -17.46
CA GLU A 164 8.49 7.70 -17.03
C GLU A 164 8.23 6.42 -16.21
N ASP A 165 7.25 6.47 -15.29
CA ASP A 165 6.83 5.28 -14.54
C ASP A 165 6.37 4.18 -15.50
N ALA A 166 5.51 4.51 -16.47
CA ALA A 166 5.00 3.55 -17.46
C ALA A 166 6.10 2.95 -18.36
N LEU A 167 7.06 3.75 -18.83
CA LEU A 167 8.20 3.22 -19.59
C LEU A 167 9.08 2.31 -18.74
N SER A 168 9.32 2.67 -17.47
CA SER A 168 10.08 1.84 -16.53
C SER A 168 9.40 0.50 -16.25
N MET A 169 8.07 0.42 -16.35
CA MET A 169 7.33 -0.84 -16.23
C MET A 169 7.62 -1.78 -17.41
N LEU A 170 7.73 -1.24 -18.63
CA LEU A 170 8.09 -2.03 -19.82
C LEU A 170 9.50 -2.61 -19.72
N ASP A 171 10.43 -1.87 -19.10
CA ASP A 171 11.81 -2.31 -18.90
C ASP A 171 11.97 -3.23 -17.69
N GLY A 172 11.02 -3.19 -16.74
CA GLY A 172 11.11 -3.90 -15.46
C GLY A 172 10.61 -5.34 -15.49
N ILE A 173 9.95 -5.78 -16.57
CA ILE A 173 9.59 -7.19 -16.73
C ILE A 173 10.83 -8.02 -17.09
N ALA A 174 10.91 -9.24 -16.57
CA ALA A 174 12.05 -10.14 -16.81
C ALA A 174 12.28 -10.42 -18.30
N ALA A 175 11.20 -10.48 -19.08
CA ALA A 175 11.24 -10.73 -20.51
C ALA A 175 11.09 -9.46 -21.37
N ALA A 176 11.58 -8.31 -20.91
CA ALA A 176 11.54 -7.03 -21.63
C ALA A 176 12.11 -7.09 -23.05
N GLU A 177 13.10 -7.95 -23.32
CA GLU A 177 13.68 -8.14 -24.66
C GLU A 177 12.64 -8.61 -25.70
N ILE A 178 11.59 -9.32 -25.29
CA ILE A 178 10.52 -9.75 -26.21
C ILE A 178 9.82 -8.54 -26.84
N LEU A 179 9.70 -7.43 -26.10
CA LEU A 179 9.08 -6.20 -26.60
C LEU A 179 9.88 -5.54 -27.73
N LYS A 180 11.17 -5.86 -27.86
CA LYS A 180 12.04 -5.33 -28.94
C LYS A 180 11.92 -6.13 -30.25
N GLY A 181 11.12 -7.18 -30.27
CA GLY A 181 10.98 -8.09 -31.41
C GLY A 181 12.00 -9.22 -31.33
N VAL A 182 11.49 -10.46 -31.30
CA VAL A 182 12.31 -11.68 -31.26
C VAL A 182 11.94 -12.59 -32.43
N ARG A 183 12.91 -13.38 -32.91
CA ARG A 183 12.69 -14.38 -33.99
C ARG A 183 12.06 -13.80 -35.26
N GLY A 184 12.44 -12.58 -35.63
CA GLY A 184 11.94 -11.89 -36.83
C GLY A 184 10.61 -11.16 -36.65
N ALA A 185 10.02 -11.17 -35.45
CA ALA A 185 8.87 -10.33 -35.14
C ALA A 185 9.26 -8.84 -35.07
N ASP A 186 8.35 -7.96 -35.48
CA ASP A 186 8.51 -6.52 -35.31
C ASP A 186 8.54 -6.12 -33.81
N PRO A 187 9.25 -5.05 -33.45
CA PRO A 187 9.16 -4.45 -32.11
C PRO A 187 7.76 -3.90 -31.84
N VAL A 188 7.37 -3.89 -30.56
CA VAL A 188 6.12 -3.26 -30.12
C VAL A 188 6.23 -1.73 -30.13
N ASN A 189 5.10 -1.05 -30.30
CA ASN A 189 5.02 0.38 -30.06
C ASN A 189 5.01 0.69 -28.55
N ARG A 190 6.20 0.94 -28.00
CA ARG A 190 6.38 1.25 -26.57
C ARG A 190 5.66 2.52 -26.12
N ASP A 191 5.57 3.53 -26.99
CA ASP A 191 4.86 4.78 -26.68
C ASP A 191 3.36 4.59 -26.57
N ALA A 192 2.78 3.75 -27.44
CA ALA A 192 1.38 3.38 -27.37
C ALA A 192 1.07 2.60 -26.08
N LEU A 193 1.94 1.66 -25.68
CA LEU A 193 1.80 0.94 -24.41
C LEU A 193 1.91 1.88 -23.21
N ALA A 194 2.90 2.79 -23.19
CA ALA A 194 3.05 3.76 -22.10
C ALA A 194 1.82 4.67 -21.99
N THR A 195 1.28 5.13 -23.12
CA THR A 195 0.05 5.93 -23.18
C THR A 195 -1.14 5.15 -22.62
N LEU A 196 -1.29 3.87 -22.99
CA LEU A 196 -2.38 3.02 -22.51
C LEU A 196 -2.31 2.81 -20.99
N ILE A 197 -1.12 2.55 -20.45
CA ILE A 197 -0.85 2.44 -19.00
C ILE A 197 -1.24 3.74 -18.29
N GLN A 198 -0.83 4.91 -18.83
CA GLN A 198 -1.18 6.20 -18.24
C GLN A 198 -2.69 6.45 -18.24
N ASN A 199 -3.39 6.10 -19.33
CA ASN A 199 -4.84 6.28 -19.44
C ASN A 199 -5.59 5.40 -18.41
N VAL A 200 -5.18 4.13 -18.25
CA VAL A 200 -5.72 3.25 -17.20
C VAL A 200 -5.43 3.83 -15.81
N SER A 201 -4.20 4.29 -15.59
CA SER A 201 -3.77 4.87 -14.32
C SER A 201 -4.56 6.14 -13.96
N GLN A 202 -4.88 6.97 -14.95
CA GLN A 202 -5.69 8.17 -14.75
C GLN A 202 -7.16 7.83 -14.48
N LEU A 203 -7.73 6.84 -15.20
CA LEU A 203 -9.10 6.38 -15.01
C LEU A 203 -9.36 5.92 -13.56
N ILE A 204 -8.53 5.03 -13.04
CA ILE A 204 -8.70 4.50 -11.67
C ILE A 204 -8.40 5.55 -10.58
N THR A 205 -7.65 6.60 -10.94
CA THR A 205 -7.39 7.75 -10.07
C THR A 205 -8.63 8.64 -9.96
N ASP A 206 -9.31 8.84 -11.08
CA ASP A 206 -10.49 9.70 -11.17
C ASP A 206 -11.76 9.04 -10.61
N PHE A 207 -11.81 7.71 -10.59
CA PHE A 207 -12.94 6.92 -10.10
C PHE A 207 -12.49 5.91 -9.03
N PRO A 208 -12.43 6.34 -7.75
CA PRO A 208 -11.99 5.50 -6.64
C PRO A 208 -12.80 4.22 -6.43
N GLU A 209 -14.04 4.15 -6.91
CA GLU A 209 -14.87 2.94 -6.87
C GLU A 209 -14.35 1.83 -7.80
N ILE A 210 -13.54 2.12 -8.83
CA ILE A 210 -13.00 1.08 -9.72
C ILE A 210 -11.93 0.32 -8.95
N SER A 211 -12.28 -0.85 -8.43
CA SER A 211 -11.42 -1.64 -7.56
C SER A 211 -10.39 -2.45 -8.35
N GLU A 212 -10.78 -2.94 -9.53
CA GLU A 212 -9.96 -3.73 -10.45
C GLU A 212 -10.30 -3.36 -11.90
N MET A 213 -9.28 -3.34 -12.75
CA MET A 213 -9.44 -3.29 -14.20
C MET A 213 -8.46 -4.25 -14.85
N ASP A 214 -8.91 -4.99 -15.85
CA ASP A 214 -8.06 -5.91 -16.61
C ASP A 214 -8.24 -5.68 -18.11
N LEU A 215 -7.12 -5.41 -18.80
CA LEU A 215 -7.01 -5.36 -20.24
C LEU A 215 -6.22 -6.60 -20.68
N ASN A 216 -6.94 -7.65 -21.08
CA ASN A 216 -6.34 -8.95 -21.32
C ASN A 216 -7.01 -9.73 -22.48
N PRO A 217 -6.29 -10.01 -23.58
CA PRO A 217 -4.96 -9.50 -23.91
C PRO A 217 -5.02 -8.06 -24.47
N VAL A 218 -3.92 -7.34 -24.33
CA VAL A 218 -3.59 -6.18 -25.15
C VAL A 218 -2.67 -6.63 -26.27
N PHE A 219 -3.07 -6.39 -27.51
CA PHE A 219 -2.25 -6.66 -28.70
C PHE A 219 -1.34 -5.46 -28.97
N ALA A 220 -0.05 -5.65 -28.75
CA ALA A 220 0.98 -4.65 -28.99
C ALA A 220 1.67 -4.90 -30.34
N ILE A 221 1.46 -4.00 -31.29
CA ILE A 221 2.04 -4.05 -32.64
C ILE A 221 2.91 -2.81 -32.88
N LYS A 222 3.64 -2.80 -33.99
CA LYS A 222 4.50 -1.67 -34.38
C LYS A 222 3.77 -0.34 -34.51
N SER A 223 2.50 -0.36 -34.89
CA SER A 223 1.68 0.84 -35.09
C SER A 223 0.88 1.28 -33.87
N GLY A 224 0.75 0.45 -32.83
CA GLY A 224 -0.08 0.79 -31.67
C GLY A 224 -0.29 -0.36 -30.69
N ALA A 225 -1.19 -0.14 -29.72
CA ALA A 225 -1.62 -1.13 -28.74
C ALA A 225 -3.15 -1.09 -28.62
N THR A 226 -3.81 -2.25 -28.55
CA THR A 226 -5.27 -2.34 -28.47
C THR A 226 -5.71 -3.47 -27.55
N ALA A 227 -6.55 -3.17 -26.57
CA ALA A 227 -7.10 -4.14 -25.63
C ALA A 227 -8.25 -4.92 -26.28
N ALA A 228 -8.13 -6.24 -26.39
CA ALA A 228 -9.16 -7.08 -27.00
C ALA A 228 -10.34 -7.37 -26.07
N ASP A 229 -10.07 -7.43 -24.76
CA ASP A 229 -11.08 -7.59 -23.73
C ASP A 229 -10.81 -6.62 -22.60
N VAL A 230 -11.90 -6.17 -21.98
CA VAL A 230 -11.90 -5.21 -20.88
C VAL A 230 -12.82 -5.73 -19.80
N ARG A 231 -12.28 -5.86 -18.59
CA ARG A 231 -13.06 -6.15 -17.38
C ARG A 231 -12.85 -5.01 -16.39
N ILE A 232 -13.95 -4.48 -15.86
CA ILE A 232 -13.94 -3.43 -14.84
C ILE A 232 -14.82 -3.90 -13.68
N VAL A 233 -14.22 -3.98 -12.50
CA VAL A 233 -14.87 -4.33 -11.24
C VAL A 233 -14.94 -3.08 -10.37
N VAL A 234 -16.04 -2.92 -9.67
CA VAL A 234 -16.30 -1.78 -8.79
C VAL A 234 -16.57 -2.23 -7.37
N ASP A 235 -16.08 -1.44 -6.42
CA ASP A 235 -16.38 -1.53 -5.01
C ASP A 235 -17.00 -0.22 -4.54
N TRP A 236 -18.24 -0.30 -4.05
CA TRP A 236 -19.01 0.85 -3.58
C TRP A 236 -18.75 1.21 -2.12
N ASN A 237 -18.01 0.36 -1.40
CA ASN A 237 -17.65 0.54 0.01
C ASN A 237 -16.12 0.51 0.19
N PRO A 238 -15.38 1.42 -0.47
CA PRO A 238 -13.94 1.45 -0.31
C PRO A 238 -13.56 1.69 1.15
N ALA A 239 -12.46 1.06 1.58
CA ALA A 239 -11.91 1.31 2.91
C ALA A 239 -11.65 2.81 3.10
N PRO A 240 -11.95 3.36 4.30
CA PRO A 240 -11.69 4.77 4.58
C PRO A 240 -10.20 5.07 4.40
N ALA A 241 -9.91 6.26 3.87
CA ALA A 241 -8.54 6.72 3.73
C ALA A 241 -7.86 6.75 5.12
N ARG A 242 -6.62 6.28 5.17
CA ARG A 242 -5.81 6.40 6.40
C ARG A 242 -5.57 7.87 6.70
N TYR A 243 -5.55 8.19 7.99
CA TYR A 243 -5.15 9.52 8.43
C TYR A 243 -3.68 9.75 8.07
N ARG A 244 -3.41 10.85 7.36
CA ARG A 244 -2.06 11.28 7.00
C ARG A 244 -1.83 12.69 7.53
N PRO A 245 -0.98 12.88 8.55
CA PRO A 245 -0.58 14.22 8.94
C PRO A 245 0.18 14.91 7.81
N SER A 246 0.12 16.25 7.76
CA SER A 246 0.89 17.02 6.77
C SER A 246 2.40 16.90 7.04
N HIS A 247 3.23 17.18 6.03
CA HIS A 247 4.67 17.22 6.21
C HIS A 247 5.11 18.10 7.40
N ASP A 248 4.53 19.29 7.52
CA ASP A 248 4.86 20.24 8.58
C ASP A 248 4.41 19.75 9.96
N ASP A 249 3.26 19.07 10.04
CA ASP A 249 2.79 18.44 11.28
C ASP A 249 3.74 17.31 11.71
N ILE A 250 4.15 16.45 10.78
CA ILE A 250 5.11 15.37 11.04
C ILE A 250 6.44 15.97 11.54
N VAL A 251 6.99 16.97 10.85
CA VAL A 251 8.26 17.60 11.26
C VAL A 251 8.13 18.24 12.64
N ARG A 252 7.03 18.96 12.91
CA ARG A 252 6.79 19.59 14.22
C ARG A 252 6.74 18.55 15.34
N ASP A 253 5.94 17.50 15.15
CA ASP A 253 5.67 16.53 16.21
C ASP A 253 6.86 15.60 16.43
N MET A 254 7.50 15.13 15.37
CA MET A 254 8.68 14.28 15.45
C MET A 254 9.89 15.02 16.03
N ASN A 255 10.06 16.33 15.79
CA ASN A 255 11.10 17.09 16.47
C ASN A 255 10.87 17.14 17.99
N ARG A 256 9.62 17.27 18.46
CA ARG A 256 9.30 17.23 19.89
C ARG A 256 9.57 15.86 20.51
N ILE A 257 9.35 14.78 19.75
CA ILE A 257 9.58 13.41 20.21
C ILE A 257 11.06 13.04 20.22
N MET A 258 11.79 13.37 19.17
CA MET A 258 13.17 12.95 18.97
C MET A 258 14.17 13.88 19.66
N LYS A 259 13.81 15.15 19.87
CA LYS A 259 14.66 16.18 20.51
C LYS A 259 14.05 16.76 21.79
N PRO A 260 13.50 15.95 22.72
CA PRO A 260 12.80 16.45 23.90
C PRO A 260 13.76 17.16 24.86
N ASP A 261 13.26 18.17 25.56
CA ASP A 261 13.93 18.82 26.69
C ASP A 261 13.48 18.24 28.03
N ALA A 262 12.30 17.60 28.06
CA ALA A 262 11.76 16.92 29.24
C ALA A 262 11.09 15.58 28.90
N VAL A 263 11.44 14.53 29.66
CA VAL A 263 10.89 13.18 29.54
C VAL A 263 10.24 12.75 30.86
N ALA A 264 8.98 12.30 30.79
CA ALA A 264 8.33 11.58 31.88
C ALA A 264 8.43 10.07 31.67
N VAL A 265 8.71 9.31 32.73
CA VAL A 265 8.75 7.85 32.69
C VAL A 265 7.59 7.28 33.51
N ILE A 266 6.53 6.87 32.83
CA ILE A 266 5.34 6.27 33.43
C ILE A 266 5.62 4.80 33.74
N GLY A 267 5.51 4.42 35.01
CA GLY A 267 5.97 3.11 35.48
C GLY A 267 7.45 3.09 35.84
N ALA A 268 8.06 4.25 36.12
CA ALA A 268 9.41 4.34 36.67
C ALA A 268 9.54 3.49 37.94
N SER A 269 10.70 2.85 38.14
CA SER A 269 10.93 1.96 39.28
C SER A 269 12.38 2.00 39.74
N ALA A 270 12.60 1.93 41.06
CA ALA A 270 13.93 1.72 41.64
C ALA A 270 14.34 0.23 41.70
N GLU A 271 13.37 -0.68 41.57
CA GLU A 271 13.58 -2.13 41.65
C GLU A 271 14.21 -2.69 40.37
N GLU A 272 15.32 -3.41 40.52
CA GLU A 272 16.05 -4.01 39.39
C GLU A 272 15.23 -5.07 38.66
N GLY A 273 15.48 -5.23 37.35
CA GLY A 273 14.76 -6.17 36.49
C GLY A 273 13.44 -5.64 35.93
N LYS A 274 12.86 -4.58 36.50
CA LYS A 274 11.67 -3.92 35.91
C LYS A 274 12.04 -3.05 34.71
N ILE A 275 11.21 -3.06 33.66
CA ILE A 275 11.42 -2.24 32.45
C ILE A 275 11.61 -0.75 32.79
N GLY A 276 10.76 -0.20 33.66
CA GLY A 276 10.87 1.20 34.07
C GLY A 276 12.16 1.52 34.84
N ASN A 277 12.78 0.55 35.50
CA ASN A 277 14.10 0.70 36.10
C ASN A 277 15.18 0.82 35.02
N SER A 278 15.14 -0.06 34.01
CA SER A 278 16.09 -0.01 32.88
C SER A 278 16.00 1.32 32.13
N VAL A 279 14.78 1.79 31.82
CA VAL A 279 14.58 3.09 31.14
C VAL A 279 15.16 4.23 31.97
N MET A 280 14.86 4.28 33.28
CA MET A 280 15.41 5.30 34.18
C MET A 280 16.94 5.27 34.23
N LYS A 281 17.53 4.08 34.42
CA LYS A 281 19.00 3.88 34.41
C LYS A 281 19.61 4.34 33.09
N ASN A 282 19.00 3.99 31.97
CA ASN A 282 19.54 4.34 30.65
C ASN A 282 19.47 5.84 30.37
N LEU A 283 18.39 6.53 30.75
CA LEU A 283 18.31 7.99 30.62
C LEU A 283 19.37 8.69 31.47
N ILE A 284 19.55 8.26 32.72
CA ILE A 284 20.52 8.86 33.65
C ILE A 284 21.96 8.54 33.24
N ASN A 285 22.29 7.25 33.10
CA ASN A 285 23.65 6.78 32.82
C ASN A 285 24.07 7.02 31.37
N GLY A 286 23.09 7.10 30.45
CA GLY A 286 23.33 7.50 29.07
C GLY A 286 23.66 8.99 28.92
N GLY A 287 23.52 9.79 29.98
CA GLY A 287 23.91 11.20 30.00
C GLY A 287 22.92 12.14 29.34
N TYR A 288 21.61 11.80 29.35
CA TYR A 288 20.56 12.71 28.88
C TYR A 288 20.57 13.99 29.73
N GLN A 289 20.64 15.13 29.05
CA GLN A 289 20.79 16.45 29.70
C GLN A 289 19.45 17.13 29.99
N GLY A 290 18.34 16.60 29.45
CA GLY A 290 17.01 17.13 29.72
C GLY A 290 16.45 16.70 31.07
N ALA A 291 15.30 17.27 31.42
CA ALA A 291 14.60 16.93 32.66
C ALA A 291 14.02 15.51 32.58
N ILE A 292 14.11 14.76 33.69
CA ILE A 292 13.57 13.41 33.81
C ILE A 292 12.58 13.41 34.98
N TYR A 293 11.33 13.07 34.70
CA TYR A 293 10.24 13.01 35.68
C TYR A 293 9.76 11.56 35.87
N PRO A 294 10.17 10.87 36.94
CA PRO A 294 9.62 9.56 37.29
C PRO A 294 8.14 9.68 37.67
N ILE A 295 7.28 8.88 37.05
CA ILE A 295 5.86 8.79 37.40
C ILE A 295 5.58 7.42 38.00
N HIS A 296 5.21 7.41 39.28
CA HIS A 296 5.01 6.21 40.06
C HIS A 296 3.98 6.47 41.19
N PRO A 297 3.02 5.55 41.44
CA PRO A 297 1.86 5.84 42.27
C PRO A 297 2.14 6.02 43.78
N LYS A 298 3.29 5.53 44.27
CA LYS A 298 3.58 5.44 45.73
C LYS A 298 4.91 6.04 46.15
N ALA A 299 5.98 5.78 45.40
CA ALA A 299 7.31 6.33 45.67
C ALA A 299 7.34 7.86 45.54
N ASP A 300 8.00 8.52 46.49
CA ASP A 300 8.25 9.97 46.45
C ASP A 300 9.55 10.33 45.70
N GLU A 301 10.46 9.36 45.54
CA GLU A 301 11.74 9.52 44.84
C GLU A 301 12.13 8.23 44.12
N ILE A 302 12.71 8.36 42.92
CA ILE A 302 13.31 7.26 42.14
C ILE A 302 14.66 7.73 41.60
N MET A 303 15.75 7.04 41.99
CA MET A 303 17.12 7.32 41.53
C MET A 303 17.57 8.78 41.69
N GLY A 304 17.36 9.37 42.87
CA GLY A 304 17.77 10.76 43.13
C GLY A 304 16.86 11.81 42.49
N LYS A 305 15.71 11.41 41.94
CA LYS A 305 14.75 12.30 41.27
C LYS A 305 13.39 12.20 41.93
N LYS A 306 12.79 13.36 42.22
CA LYS A 306 11.42 13.46 42.75
C LYS A 306 10.44 12.74 41.83
N ALA A 307 9.69 11.80 42.38
CA ALA A 307 8.65 11.08 41.67
C ALA A 307 7.28 11.74 41.88
N TYR A 308 6.41 11.58 40.88
CA TYR A 308 5.06 12.14 40.88
C TYR A 308 4.04 11.02 40.68
N LYS A 309 2.83 11.17 41.23
CA LYS A 309 1.78 10.14 41.11
C LYS A 309 1.20 10.11 39.70
N SER A 310 1.02 11.29 39.10
CA SER A 310 0.57 11.48 37.73
C SER A 310 1.47 12.47 36.99
N VAL A 311 1.52 12.38 35.66
CA VAL A 311 2.12 13.42 34.79
C VAL A 311 1.46 14.79 35.00
N LYS A 312 0.21 14.83 35.48
CA LYS A 312 -0.52 16.07 35.78
C LYS A 312 0.06 16.83 36.97
N ASP A 313 0.68 16.11 37.91
CA ASP A 313 1.25 16.69 39.12
C ASP A 313 2.62 17.34 38.87
N VAL A 314 3.23 17.07 37.70
CA VAL A 314 4.51 17.69 37.31
C VAL A 314 4.23 19.17 36.98
N PRO A 315 4.89 20.14 37.64
CA PRO A 315 4.64 21.55 37.36
C PRO A 315 5.15 21.98 35.98
N ASP A 316 6.27 21.40 35.56
CA ASP A 316 6.95 21.76 34.33
C ASP A 316 6.27 21.19 33.08
N LYS A 317 6.72 21.68 31.93
CA LYS A 317 6.34 21.14 30.61
C LYS A 317 7.08 19.82 30.37
N ILE A 318 6.36 18.85 29.80
CA ILE A 318 6.92 17.56 29.38
C ILE A 318 6.74 17.44 27.86
N ASP A 319 7.77 17.01 27.14
CA ASP A 319 7.71 16.82 25.69
C ASP A 319 7.36 15.37 25.32
N VAL A 320 7.85 14.39 26.10
CA VAL A 320 7.63 12.96 25.83
C VAL A 320 7.30 12.19 27.10
N ALA A 321 6.29 11.32 27.03
CA ALA A 321 6.00 10.32 28.05
C ALA A 321 6.41 8.92 27.57
N VAL A 322 7.33 8.27 28.28
CA VAL A 322 7.75 6.88 28.05
C VAL A 322 6.96 5.96 28.96
N PHE A 323 6.22 5.02 28.37
CA PHE A 323 5.34 4.09 29.09
C PHE A 323 6.06 2.78 29.34
N ALA A 324 6.22 2.40 30.60
CA ALA A 324 6.76 1.12 31.06
C ALA A 324 5.77 0.41 32.01
N ILE A 325 4.48 0.47 31.67
CA ILE A 325 3.35 -0.09 32.43
C ILE A 325 2.60 -1.15 31.60
N PRO A 326 1.92 -2.12 32.22
CA PRO A 326 1.10 -3.10 31.49
C PRO A 326 0.05 -2.46 30.56
N ALA A 327 -0.21 -3.07 29.40
CA ALA A 327 -1.12 -2.56 28.35
C ALA A 327 -2.48 -2.07 28.87
N LYS A 328 -3.11 -2.81 29.79
CA LYS A 328 -4.42 -2.46 30.38
C LYS A 328 -4.48 -1.10 31.09
N PHE A 329 -3.34 -0.52 31.45
CA PHE A 329 -3.27 0.78 32.11
C PHE A 329 -2.86 1.92 31.16
N VAL A 330 -2.51 1.60 29.91
CA VAL A 330 -1.97 2.58 28.95
C VAL A 330 -3.04 3.59 28.55
N ALA A 331 -4.26 3.18 28.23
CA ALA A 331 -5.33 4.09 27.80
C ALA A 331 -5.61 5.18 28.84
N GLN A 332 -5.83 4.80 30.10
CA GLN A 332 -6.07 5.76 31.19
C GLN A 332 -4.88 6.72 31.39
N ALA A 333 -3.65 6.20 31.40
CA ALA A 333 -2.46 7.05 31.53
C ALA A 333 -2.27 7.97 30.30
N LEU A 334 -2.64 7.52 29.10
CA LEU A 334 -2.58 8.31 27.88
C LEU A 334 -3.59 9.47 27.88
N VAL A 335 -4.77 9.29 28.52
CA VAL A 335 -5.69 10.41 28.77
C VAL A 335 -5.02 11.49 29.61
N GLU A 336 -4.33 11.13 30.70
CA GLU A 336 -3.63 12.11 31.55
C GLU A 336 -2.48 12.81 30.81
N VAL A 337 -1.76 12.08 29.95
CA VAL A 337 -0.74 12.62 29.04
C VAL A 337 -1.36 13.66 28.08
N GLY A 338 -2.52 13.34 27.51
CA GLY A 338 -3.28 14.25 26.66
C GLY A 338 -3.79 15.50 27.40
N GLU A 339 -4.35 15.34 28.60
CA GLU A 339 -4.79 16.44 29.47
C GLU A 339 -3.62 17.38 29.84
N LYS A 340 -2.42 16.81 30.07
CA LYS A 340 -1.19 17.56 30.34
C LYS A 340 -0.59 18.19 29.07
N LYS A 341 -1.17 17.94 27.89
CA LYS A 341 -0.73 18.42 26.57
C LYS A 341 0.69 17.98 26.20
N ILE A 342 1.05 16.76 26.59
CA ILE A 342 2.33 16.15 26.21
C ILE A 342 2.20 15.65 24.76
N PRO A 343 3.03 16.13 23.83
CA PRO A 343 2.84 15.89 22.40
C PRO A 343 3.19 14.46 21.95
N GLY A 344 4.03 13.74 22.70
CA GLY A 344 4.53 12.42 22.31
C GLY A 344 4.42 11.35 23.39
N ALA A 345 4.03 10.14 22.98
CA ALA A 345 4.03 8.94 23.82
C ALA A 345 4.88 7.82 23.19
N VAL A 346 5.81 7.27 23.97
CA VAL A 346 6.68 6.14 23.60
C VAL A 346 6.19 4.91 24.32
N LEU A 347 5.57 3.99 23.58
CA LEU A 347 4.76 2.90 24.12
C LEU A 347 5.53 1.58 24.09
N ILE A 348 6.40 1.35 25.10
CA ILE A 348 7.12 0.07 25.26
C ILE A 348 6.20 -1.16 25.42
N PRO A 349 5.06 -1.13 26.14
CA PRO A 349 4.37 -2.37 26.47
C PRO A 349 3.81 -3.13 25.27
N SER A 350 3.87 -4.46 25.38
CA SER A 350 3.09 -5.42 24.58
C SER A 350 1.75 -5.74 25.25
N GLY A 351 0.88 -6.47 24.55
CA GLY A 351 -0.50 -6.80 24.94
C GLY A 351 -1.58 -6.12 24.11
N PHE A 352 -1.26 -5.72 22.87
CA PHE A 352 -2.17 -5.03 21.95
C PHE A 352 -2.55 -5.94 20.77
N ALA A 353 -2.64 -5.41 19.55
CA ALA A 353 -3.11 -6.14 18.37
C ALA A 353 -2.30 -7.41 18.07
N GLU A 354 -1.00 -7.44 18.41
CA GLU A 354 -0.14 -8.62 18.26
C GLU A 354 -0.56 -9.81 19.14
N THR A 355 -1.34 -9.56 20.18
CA THR A 355 -1.92 -10.58 21.07
C THR A 355 -3.42 -10.81 20.82
N GLY A 356 -3.99 -10.17 19.79
CA GLY A 356 -5.43 -10.21 19.49
C GLY A 356 -6.24 -9.07 20.13
N ASN A 357 -5.63 -8.22 20.97
CA ASN A 357 -6.29 -7.05 21.58
C ASN A 357 -6.31 -5.86 20.61
N VAL A 358 -7.04 -6.01 19.51
CA VAL A 358 -7.20 -4.98 18.46
C VAL A 358 -7.95 -3.77 19.01
N GLU A 359 -8.99 -4.00 19.82
CA GLU A 359 -9.82 -2.94 20.43
C GLU A 359 -8.99 -2.04 21.34
N GLY A 360 -8.14 -2.60 22.21
CA GLY A 360 -7.26 -1.81 23.08
C GLY A 360 -6.20 -1.01 22.32
N GLN A 361 -5.77 -1.49 21.15
CA GLN A 361 -4.88 -0.70 20.28
C GLN A 361 -5.65 0.45 19.62
N GLN A 362 -6.88 0.21 19.17
CA GLN A 362 -7.72 1.22 18.56
C GLN A 362 -8.07 2.33 19.57
N GLU A 363 -8.37 1.96 20.82
CA GLU A 363 -8.64 2.89 21.91
C GLU A 363 -7.49 3.90 22.13
N ILE A 364 -6.23 3.42 22.20
CA ILE A 364 -5.09 4.32 22.41
C ILE A 364 -4.87 5.26 21.23
N VAL A 365 -5.13 4.81 19.99
CA VAL A 365 -5.06 5.65 18.79
C VAL A 365 -6.13 6.74 18.83
N GLU A 366 -7.36 6.40 19.22
CA GLU A 366 -8.46 7.37 19.36
C GLU A 366 -8.16 8.42 20.43
N ILE A 367 -7.62 8.00 21.58
CA ILE A 367 -7.17 8.92 22.64
C ILE A 367 -6.05 9.83 22.10
N GLY A 368 -5.06 9.26 21.42
CA GLY A 368 -3.96 10.02 20.82
C GLY A 368 -4.46 11.10 19.86
N ARG A 369 -5.38 10.74 18.95
CA ARG A 369 -6.01 11.68 18.02
C ARG A 369 -6.83 12.75 18.73
N LYS A 370 -7.63 12.37 19.73
CA LYS A 370 -8.47 13.29 20.50
C LYS A 370 -7.65 14.40 21.18
N TYR A 371 -6.49 14.06 21.73
CA TYR A 371 -5.66 15.00 22.48
C TYR A 371 -4.45 15.56 21.69
N GLY A 372 -4.25 15.13 20.44
CA GLY A 372 -3.10 15.54 19.64
C GLY A 372 -1.77 14.97 20.15
N VAL A 373 -1.80 13.75 20.71
CA VAL A 373 -0.62 13.00 21.17
C VAL A 373 -0.21 12.02 20.07
N ARG A 374 1.04 12.10 19.61
CA ARG A 374 1.58 11.14 18.64
C ARG A 374 2.17 9.92 19.35
N LEU A 375 1.95 8.72 18.80
CA LEU A 375 2.29 7.44 19.44
C LEU A 375 3.41 6.70 18.68
N MET A 376 4.54 6.49 19.35
CA MET A 376 5.61 5.60 18.89
C MET A 376 5.40 4.20 19.50
N GLY A 377 5.10 3.20 18.66
CA GLY A 377 4.72 1.85 19.07
C GLY A 377 3.23 1.55 18.87
N PRO A 378 2.58 0.73 19.73
CA PRO A 378 3.12 0.07 20.92
C PRO A 378 4.07 -1.10 20.60
N ASN A 379 4.44 -1.87 21.64
CA ASN A 379 5.27 -3.07 21.53
C ASN A 379 6.65 -2.78 20.94
N ILE A 380 7.37 -1.84 21.55
CA ILE A 380 8.72 -1.42 21.11
C ILE A 380 9.74 -1.63 22.21
N TYR A 381 11.01 -1.71 21.82
CA TYR A 381 12.12 -1.64 22.76
C TYR A 381 12.41 -0.23 23.26
N GLY A 382 11.82 0.79 22.63
CA GLY A 382 12.09 2.20 22.85
C GLY A 382 12.95 2.78 21.73
N PHE A 383 13.65 3.88 22.01
CA PHE A 383 14.53 4.51 21.02
C PHE A 383 15.73 5.24 21.63
N TYR A 384 16.69 5.52 20.76
CA TYR A 384 17.91 6.26 21.04
C TYR A 384 17.99 7.47 20.10
N TYR A 385 18.43 8.60 20.63
CA TYR A 385 18.87 9.74 19.84
C TYR A 385 20.18 10.29 20.41
N THR A 386 21.30 9.89 19.81
CA THR A 386 22.64 10.13 20.35
C THR A 386 23.07 11.61 20.35
N PRO A 387 22.57 12.50 19.47
CA PRO A 387 22.90 13.93 19.56
C PRO A 387 22.45 14.57 20.89
N LYS A 388 21.35 14.08 21.49
CA LYS A 388 20.84 14.52 22.81
C LYS A 388 21.25 13.59 23.96
N ASN A 389 22.07 12.56 23.69
CA ASN A 389 22.34 11.48 24.64
C ASN A 389 21.06 10.83 25.21
N LEU A 390 19.99 10.80 24.42
CA LEU A 390 18.68 10.30 24.84
C LEU A 390 18.61 8.79 24.64
N CYS A 391 18.51 8.04 25.74
CA CYS A 391 18.38 6.57 25.74
C CYS A 391 17.03 6.14 26.35
N ALA A 392 15.94 6.38 25.64
CA ALA A 392 14.56 6.07 26.07
C ALA A 392 14.17 4.64 25.70
N THR A 393 14.90 3.67 26.26
CA THR A 393 14.84 2.24 25.91
C THR A 393 15.08 1.39 27.15
N PHE A 394 14.63 0.13 27.13
CA PHE A 394 15.00 -0.83 28.17
C PHE A 394 16.18 -1.73 27.78
N CYS A 395 16.67 -1.63 26.54
CA CYS A 395 17.88 -2.31 26.09
C CYS A 395 19.13 -1.64 26.70
N THR A 396 20.29 -2.29 26.65
CA THR A 396 21.52 -1.68 27.18
C THR A 396 21.83 -0.35 26.50
N ALA A 397 22.21 0.67 27.27
CA ALA A 397 22.62 1.96 26.75
C ALA A 397 23.72 1.86 25.67
N TYR A 398 23.65 2.75 24.69
CA TYR A 398 24.59 2.86 23.60
C TYR A 398 24.77 4.33 23.21
N ASP A 399 26.01 4.81 23.21
CA ASP A 399 26.37 6.23 23.14
C ASP A 399 27.36 6.57 22.02
N VAL A 400 27.71 5.60 21.17
CA VAL A 400 28.63 5.85 20.05
C VAL A 400 27.91 6.69 19.00
N LYS A 401 28.28 7.97 18.94
CA LYS A 401 27.73 8.94 18.00
C LYS A 401 28.19 8.66 16.58
N GLY A 402 27.28 8.80 15.64
CA GLY A 402 27.57 8.78 14.20
C GLY A 402 26.38 9.28 13.41
N LYS A 403 26.34 8.93 12.12
CA LYS A 403 25.41 9.56 11.17
C LYS A 403 24.43 8.58 10.52
N ALA A 404 24.39 7.33 10.98
CA ALA A 404 23.41 6.34 10.56
C ALA A 404 22.17 6.40 11.46
N ALA A 405 20.98 6.55 10.88
CA ALA A 405 19.73 6.34 11.58
C ALA A 405 19.23 4.93 11.27
N LEU A 406 18.92 4.17 12.32
CA LEU A 406 18.44 2.80 12.20
C LEU A 406 17.02 2.71 12.76
N SER A 407 16.11 2.03 12.07
CA SER A 407 14.81 1.68 12.64
C SER A 407 14.46 0.22 12.44
N SER A 408 13.70 -0.34 13.37
CA SER A 408 13.24 -1.72 13.28
C SER A 408 11.82 -1.86 13.80
N GLN A 409 10.96 -2.45 12.98
CA GLN A 409 9.65 -2.91 13.41
C GLN A 409 9.77 -4.04 14.46
N SER A 410 10.64 -5.03 14.21
CA SER A 410 10.88 -6.14 15.13
C SER A 410 11.77 -5.75 16.30
N GLY A 411 11.33 -6.07 17.51
CA GLY A 411 12.16 -5.89 18.71
C GLY A 411 13.40 -6.79 18.74
N GLY A 412 13.27 -8.05 18.31
CA GLY A 412 14.40 -8.98 18.26
C GLY A 412 15.48 -8.54 17.28
N ILE A 413 15.09 -8.13 16.07
CA ILE A 413 16.03 -7.57 15.09
C ILE A 413 16.62 -6.25 15.58
N GLY A 414 15.81 -5.38 16.20
CA GLY A 414 16.29 -4.13 16.80
C GLY A 414 17.36 -4.37 17.87
N MET A 415 17.16 -5.34 18.75
CA MET A 415 18.14 -5.74 19.77
C MET A 415 19.41 -6.33 19.14
N ALA A 416 19.29 -7.10 18.06
CA ALA A 416 20.44 -7.61 17.31
C ALA A 416 21.23 -6.47 16.65
N ILE A 417 20.54 -5.49 16.06
CA ILE A 417 21.14 -4.27 15.51
C ILE A 417 21.90 -3.51 16.60
N ILE A 418 21.29 -3.31 17.78
CA ILE A 418 21.94 -2.66 18.92
C ILE A 418 23.18 -3.44 19.36
N GLY A 419 23.05 -4.76 19.53
CA GLY A 419 24.15 -5.65 19.94
C GLY A 419 25.32 -5.60 18.96
N PHE A 420 25.03 -5.69 17.65
CA PHE A 420 26.05 -5.56 16.61
C PHE A 420 26.69 -4.17 16.60
N SER A 421 25.89 -3.10 16.67
CA SER A 421 26.39 -1.72 16.72
C SER A 421 27.37 -1.53 17.87
N ARG A 422 27.05 -2.08 19.05
CA ARG A 422 27.93 -2.06 20.23
C ARG A 422 29.24 -2.79 19.98
N SER A 423 29.19 -4.04 19.53
CA SER A 423 30.37 -4.86 19.27
C SER A 423 31.28 -4.25 18.19
N ALA A 424 30.69 -3.68 17.14
CA ALA A 424 31.40 -3.05 16.03
C ALA A 424 31.78 -1.58 16.28
N LYS A 425 31.34 -0.98 17.39
CA LYS A 425 31.44 0.47 17.66
C LYS A 425 30.92 1.34 16.49
N MET A 426 29.82 0.91 15.87
CA MET A 426 29.22 1.60 14.73
C MET A 426 28.46 2.86 15.17
N GLY A 427 28.98 4.04 14.86
CA GLY A 427 28.32 5.29 15.22
C GLY A 427 26.92 5.46 14.63
N VAL A 428 25.93 5.75 15.47
CA VAL A 428 24.54 5.99 15.09
C VAL A 428 24.09 7.38 15.49
N SER A 429 23.18 7.97 14.71
CA SER A 429 22.43 9.18 15.06
C SER A 429 21.17 8.82 15.84
N ALA A 430 20.49 7.74 15.43
CA ALA A 430 19.28 7.24 16.06
C ALA A 430 19.16 5.72 15.92
N ILE A 431 18.52 5.07 16.88
CA ILE A 431 17.99 3.71 16.76
C ILE A 431 16.55 3.72 17.26
N VAL A 432 15.58 3.44 16.41
CA VAL A 432 14.14 3.63 16.71
C VAL A 432 13.36 2.32 16.56
N GLY A 433 12.69 1.89 17.63
CA GLY A 433 11.73 0.79 17.58
C GLY A 433 10.36 1.28 17.12
N LEU A 434 9.76 0.57 16.15
CA LEU A 434 8.46 0.92 15.57
C LEU A 434 7.31 0.00 16.03
N GLY A 435 7.60 -1.28 16.28
CA GLY A 435 6.65 -2.21 16.89
C GLY A 435 5.39 -2.38 16.05
N ASN A 436 4.21 -2.18 16.65
CA ASN A 436 2.94 -2.34 15.94
C ASN A 436 2.59 -1.17 15.00
N LYS A 437 3.26 -0.01 15.13
CA LYS A 437 3.07 1.17 14.27
C LYS A 437 1.62 1.65 14.22
N SER A 438 1.07 1.89 15.41
CA SER A 438 -0.34 2.30 15.57
C SER A 438 -0.62 3.74 15.14
N ASP A 439 0.40 4.61 15.16
CA ASP A 439 0.32 6.00 14.68
C ASP A 439 1.57 6.42 13.91
N ILE A 440 2.75 6.45 14.55
CA ILE A 440 4.02 6.76 13.87
C ILE A 440 4.49 5.55 13.06
N ASP A 441 4.80 5.76 11.78
CA ASP A 441 5.23 4.72 10.82
C ASP A 441 6.59 5.07 10.16
N GLU A 442 7.03 4.30 9.15
CA GLU A 442 8.33 4.55 8.50
C GLU A 442 8.42 5.92 7.80
N ASP A 443 7.32 6.43 7.24
CA ASP A 443 7.26 7.70 6.51
C ASP A 443 7.42 8.91 7.44
N ASP A 444 6.89 8.85 8.67
CA ASP A 444 7.16 9.86 9.71
C ASP A 444 8.66 9.93 10.04
N LEU A 445 9.31 8.76 10.20
CA LEU A 445 10.74 8.69 10.50
C LEU A 445 11.59 9.20 9.34
N LEU A 446 11.28 8.79 8.11
CA LEU A 446 11.96 9.30 6.91
C LEU A 446 11.83 10.82 6.81
N THR A 447 10.64 11.34 7.07
CA THR A 447 10.37 12.79 7.07
C THR A 447 11.18 13.52 8.14
N PHE A 448 11.27 12.97 9.36
CA PHE A 448 12.13 13.53 10.40
C PHE A 448 13.61 13.47 10.01
N PHE A 449 14.11 12.32 9.56
CA PHE A 449 15.53 12.14 9.22
C PHE A 449 15.95 12.94 8.00
N GLU A 450 15.04 13.28 7.10
CA GLU A 450 15.34 14.14 5.97
C GLU A 450 15.88 15.51 6.42
N GLN A 451 15.23 16.14 7.40
CA GLN A 451 15.63 17.46 7.91
C GLN A 451 16.72 17.39 8.99
N ASP A 452 16.99 16.22 9.57
CA ASP A 452 17.96 16.12 10.66
C ASP A 452 19.42 16.12 10.17
N ASP A 453 20.15 17.20 10.43
CA ASP A 453 21.56 17.36 10.04
C ASP A 453 22.51 16.32 10.66
N ASN A 454 22.08 15.63 11.72
CA ASN A 454 22.84 14.57 12.36
C ASN A 454 22.76 13.23 11.63
N THR A 455 21.80 13.07 10.70
CA THR A 455 21.59 11.83 9.94
C THR A 455 22.01 12.02 8.48
N GLN A 456 22.86 11.12 7.97
CA GLN A 456 23.29 11.07 6.57
C GLN A 456 22.85 9.81 5.82
N ILE A 457 22.62 8.70 6.53
CA ILE A 457 22.10 7.46 5.96
C ILE A 457 20.98 6.92 6.85
N ILE A 458 19.92 6.42 6.23
CA ILE A 458 18.76 5.89 6.91
C ILE A 458 18.66 4.41 6.53
N ALA A 459 18.64 3.52 7.53
CA ALA A 459 18.45 2.09 7.32
C ALA A 459 17.25 1.60 8.14
N GLN A 460 16.31 0.92 7.51
CA GLN A 460 15.07 0.49 8.17
C GLN A 460 14.81 -0.98 7.90
N HIS A 461 14.41 -1.70 8.94
CA HIS A 461 13.83 -3.03 8.85
C HIS A 461 12.31 -2.93 8.97
N CYS A 462 11.58 -3.39 7.95
CA CYS A 462 10.11 -3.45 7.96
C CYS A 462 9.59 -4.87 7.68
N GLU A 463 8.44 -5.16 8.27
CA GLU A 463 7.67 -6.40 8.05
C GLU A 463 6.42 -6.12 7.22
N ASP A 464 5.78 -4.98 7.47
CA ASP A 464 4.66 -4.45 6.68
C ASP A 464 4.81 -2.94 6.49
N LEU A 465 4.05 -2.37 5.57
CA LEU A 465 3.81 -0.93 5.45
C LEU A 465 2.34 -0.69 5.71
N LYS A 466 2.04 0.04 6.78
CA LYS A 466 0.66 0.38 7.13
C LYS A 466 0.16 1.35 6.06
N ASP A 467 0.87 2.43 5.79
CA ASP A 467 0.60 3.31 4.64
C ASP A 467 1.71 3.23 3.58
N GLY A 468 1.64 2.20 2.73
CA GLY A 468 2.63 1.97 1.68
C GLY A 468 2.74 3.11 0.67
N ARG A 469 1.63 3.81 0.40
CA ARG A 469 1.65 4.97 -0.51
C ARG A 469 2.39 6.15 0.10
N ALA A 470 2.10 6.51 1.35
CA ALA A 470 2.83 7.58 2.03
C ALA A 470 4.32 7.26 2.13
N PHE A 471 4.67 6.02 2.47
CA PHE A 471 6.05 5.53 2.46
C PHE A 471 6.71 5.70 1.10
N ALA A 472 6.10 5.23 0.00
CA ALA A 472 6.69 5.33 -1.32
C ALA A 472 6.90 6.78 -1.78
N GLU A 473 5.93 7.67 -1.51
CA GLU A 473 6.02 9.10 -1.80
C GLU A 473 7.16 9.76 -1.01
N VAL A 474 7.26 9.50 0.30
CA VAL A 474 8.32 10.03 1.16
C VAL A 474 9.68 9.43 0.80
N ALA A 475 9.79 8.12 0.61
CA ALA A 475 11.04 7.45 0.24
C ALA A 475 11.59 7.96 -1.10
N LYS A 476 10.74 8.15 -2.13
CA LYS A 476 11.13 8.73 -3.43
C LYS A 476 11.67 10.16 -3.28
N ARG A 477 11.16 10.91 -2.32
CA ARG A 477 11.56 12.30 -2.04
C ARG A 477 12.85 12.36 -1.22
N VAL A 478 12.94 11.58 -0.14
CA VAL A 478 14.07 11.56 0.79
C VAL A 478 15.32 10.94 0.17
N SER A 479 15.16 9.86 -0.62
CA SER A 479 16.27 9.18 -1.29
C SER A 479 17.07 10.06 -2.26
N LYS A 480 16.48 11.16 -2.74
CA LYS A 480 17.18 12.18 -3.55
C LYS A 480 18.20 13.00 -2.74
N LYS A 481 18.06 13.04 -1.41
CA LYS A 481 18.92 13.83 -0.50
C LYS A 481 19.79 12.94 0.37
N LYS A 482 19.24 11.84 0.90
CA LYS A 482 19.90 10.94 1.86
C LYS A 482 19.67 9.49 1.43
N PRO A 483 20.71 8.64 1.34
CA PRO A 483 20.54 7.22 1.06
C PRO A 483 19.57 6.55 2.05
N VAL A 484 18.62 5.79 1.51
CA VAL A 484 17.67 4.97 2.26
C VAL A 484 17.93 3.51 1.93
N VAL A 485 18.21 2.70 2.95
CA VAL A 485 18.45 1.25 2.85
C VAL A 485 17.30 0.53 3.53
N MET A 486 16.55 -0.28 2.78
CA MET A 486 15.42 -1.02 3.30
C MET A 486 15.72 -2.51 3.37
N LEU A 487 15.49 -3.11 4.54
CA LEU A 487 15.42 -4.56 4.69
C LEU A 487 13.97 -4.98 4.92
N LYS A 488 13.31 -5.42 3.85
CA LYS A 488 11.96 -5.99 3.93
C LYS A 488 12.04 -7.45 4.37
N ALA A 489 11.45 -7.75 5.53
CA ALA A 489 11.25 -9.12 5.98
C ALA A 489 10.07 -9.78 5.24
N GLY A 490 10.01 -11.11 5.27
CA GLY A 490 8.84 -11.85 4.78
C GLY A 490 8.68 -11.94 3.27
N ARG A 491 9.78 -11.83 2.50
CA ARG A 491 9.77 -11.96 1.03
C ARG A 491 9.38 -13.35 0.51
N THR A 492 9.50 -14.38 1.35
CA THR A 492 9.07 -15.75 1.04
C THR A 492 7.75 -16.06 1.74
N SER A 493 6.98 -17.02 1.25
CA SER A 493 5.73 -17.46 1.89
C SER A 493 5.93 -17.90 3.35
N MET A 494 7.06 -18.54 3.66
CA MET A 494 7.42 -18.91 5.04
C MET A 494 7.79 -17.68 5.88
N GLY A 495 8.58 -16.76 5.32
CA GLY A 495 8.95 -15.52 6.01
C GLY A 495 7.74 -14.62 6.28
N ALA A 496 6.79 -14.56 5.34
CA ALA A 496 5.53 -13.82 5.48
C ALA A 496 4.71 -14.32 6.67
N ARG A 497 4.60 -15.64 6.85
CA ARG A 497 3.94 -16.24 8.02
C ARG A 497 4.66 -15.92 9.33
N ALA A 498 5.99 -15.98 9.34
CA ALA A 498 6.80 -15.64 10.52
C ALA A 498 6.63 -14.18 10.93
N ALA A 499 6.71 -13.25 9.96
CA ALA A 499 6.47 -11.82 10.20
C ALA A 499 5.05 -11.57 10.73
N SER A 500 4.04 -12.24 10.13
CA SER A 500 2.64 -12.10 10.55
C SER A 500 2.39 -12.53 12.00
N SER A 501 3.09 -13.56 12.47
CA SER A 501 2.96 -14.05 13.86
C SER A 501 3.54 -13.09 14.91
N HIS A 502 4.39 -12.14 14.53
CA HIS A 502 5.06 -11.22 15.46
C HIS A 502 4.34 -9.89 15.65
N THR A 503 3.65 -9.40 14.61
CA THR A 503 3.03 -8.07 14.59
C THR A 503 1.52 -8.10 14.34
N GLY A 504 0.95 -9.28 14.05
CA GLY A 504 -0.45 -9.43 13.65
C GLY A 504 -0.75 -8.87 12.25
N ALA A 505 0.27 -8.39 11.53
CA ALA A 505 0.15 -7.86 10.18
C ALA A 505 0.09 -8.97 9.12
N LEU A 506 -0.72 -8.81 8.08
CA LEU A 506 -0.58 -9.63 6.86
C LEU A 506 0.60 -9.07 6.06
N ALA A 507 1.62 -9.89 5.78
CA ALA A 507 2.69 -9.49 4.88
C ALA A 507 2.09 -9.26 3.47
N GLY A 508 2.25 -8.04 2.94
CA GLY A 508 1.76 -7.69 1.61
C GLY A 508 2.53 -8.39 0.49
N ASN A 509 2.03 -8.28 -0.74
CA ASN A 509 2.65 -8.91 -1.92
C ASN A 509 4.03 -8.31 -2.21
N ASP A 510 5.10 -9.13 -2.16
CA ASP A 510 6.50 -8.70 -2.37
C ASP A 510 6.72 -8.00 -3.72
N LYS A 511 5.89 -8.25 -4.74
CA LYS A 511 5.99 -7.58 -6.05
C LYS A 511 5.46 -6.14 -6.06
N ILE A 512 4.65 -5.77 -5.07
CA ILE A 512 4.09 -4.42 -4.92
C ILE A 512 5.05 -3.52 -4.15
N TYR A 513 5.78 -4.09 -3.18
CA TYR A 513 6.85 -3.41 -2.42
C TYR A 513 8.06 -3.15 -3.31
#